data_AF-A0A0L8GEX0-F1
#
_entry.id   AF-A0A0L8GEX0-F1
#
_cell.length_a   1.000
_cell.length_b   1.000
_cell.length_c   1.000
_cell.angle_alpha   90.00
_cell.angle_beta   90.00
_cell.angle_gamma   90.00
#
_symmetry.space_group_name_H-M   'P 1'
#
loop_
_entity.id
_entity.type
_entity.pdbx_description
1 polymer ?
#
loop_
_entity_poly.entity_id
_entity_poly.type
_entity_poly.pdbx_seq_one_letter_code
_entity_poly.pdbx_strand_id
1 'polypeptide(L)'
;MLGFRPGFYWRICWKFVTPVLLMIIVISSVVTYEPLEYISSKHHYIYPLHANVIGWLIAGASMAFIPAMAIYQMTKYEGTFKEKLALCISPEWEHSEIRRTKFVKRFETSHWTAF
;
A
#
# COMPACT_ATOMS: atom_id res chain seq x y z
N MET A 1 7.00 -5.95 -21.98
CA MET A 1 7.92 -7.09 -21.78
C MET A 1 7.59 -8.26 -22.70
N LEU A 2 6.33 -8.73 -22.80
CA LEU A 2 5.98 -9.90 -23.63
C LEU A 2 5.35 -9.57 -25.01
N GLY A 3 5.34 -8.31 -25.44
CA GLY A 3 4.80 -7.89 -26.75
C GLY A 3 3.28 -7.88 -26.87
N PHE A 4 2.55 -8.62 -26.04
CA PHE A 4 1.08 -8.59 -25.97
C PHE A 4 0.57 -7.99 -24.65
N ARG A 5 -0.67 -7.51 -24.65
CA ARG A 5 -1.32 -6.98 -23.43
C ARG A 5 -1.96 -8.13 -22.63
N PRO A 6 -1.90 -8.12 -21.29
CA PRO A 6 -2.60 -9.10 -20.47
C PRO A 6 -4.10 -9.13 -20.81
N GLY A 7 -4.66 -10.34 -20.88
CA GLY A 7 -6.09 -10.57 -21.13
C GLY A 7 -6.97 -9.99 -20.03
N PHE A 8 -8.27 -9.87 -20.31
CA PHE A 8 -9.25 -9.23 -19.42
C PHE A 8 -9.34 -9.86 -18.03
N TYR A 9 -9.25 -11.19 -17.95
CA TYR A 9 -9.22 -11.95 -16.69
C TYR A 9 -8.14 -11.46 -15.72
N TRP A 10 -6.89 -11.34 -16.21
CA TRP A 10 -5.76 -10.92 -15.40
C TRP A 10 -5.90 -9.47 -14.89
N ARG A 11 -6.48 -8.58 -15.70
CA ARG A 11 -6.69 -7.18 -15.32
C ARG A 11 -7.73 -7.03 -14.22
N ILE A 12 -8.84 -7.76 -14.29
CA ILE A 12 -9.87 -7.77 -13.23
C ILE A 12 -9.27 -8.33 -11.95
N CYS A 13 -8.49 -9.41 -12.05
CA CYS A 13 -7.86 -10.03 -10.90
C CYS A 13 -7.01 -9.02 -10.11
N TRP A 14 -6.10 -8.30 -10.79
CA TRP A 14 -5.23 -7.33 -10.13
C TRP A 14 -5.93 -6.07 -9.64
N LYS A 15 -6.94 -5.58 -10.39
CA LYS A 15 -7.61 -4.32 -10.04
C LYS A 15 -8.63 -4.48 -8.91
N PHE A 16 -9.29 -5.64 -8.80
CA PHE A 16 -10.42 -5.83 -7.89
C PHE A 16 -10.28 -7.06 -6.99
N VAL A 17 -9.98 -8.24 -7.55
CA VAL A 17 -10.01 -9.49 -6.78
C VAL A 17 -8.90 -9.51 -5.72
N THR A 18 -7.66 -9.24 -6.12
CA THR A 18 -6.51 -9.19 -5.20
C THR A 18 -6.70 -8.20 -4.06
N PRO A 19 -7.04 -6.91 -4.29
CA PRO A 19 -7.19 -5.97 -3.18
C PRO A 19 -8.35 -6.33 -2.25
N VAL A 20 -9.46 -6.87 -2.77
CA VAL A 20 -10.60 -7.31 -1.93
C VAL A 20 -10.21 -8.51 -1.05
N LEU A 21 -9.56 -9.53 -1.62
CA LEU A 21 -9.14 -10.70 -0.86
C LEU A 21 -8.11 -10.33 0.23
N LEU A 22 -7.14 -9.48 -0.11
CA LEU A 22 -6.16 -8.99 0.87
C LEU A 22 -6.83 -8.21 2.00
N MET A 23 -7.82 -7.36 1.69
CA MET A 23 -8.57 -6.62 2.69
C MET A 23 -9.32 -7.56 3.64
N ILE A 24 -9.97 -8.60 3.11
CA ILE A 24 -10.70 -9.61 3.92
C ILE A 24 -9.73 -10.33 4.87
N ILE A 25 -8.58 -10.78 4.37
CA ILE A 25 -7.58 -11.49 5.19
C ILE A 25 -7.05 -10.59 6.30
N VAL A 26 -6.73 -9.33 6.00
CA VAL A 26 -6.24 -8.37 6.99
C VAL A 26 -7.30 -8.11 8.06
N ILE A 27 -8.55 -7.84 7.67
CA ILE A 27 -9.63 -7.62 8.64
C ILE A 27 -9.83 -8.85 9.52
N SER A 28 -9.88 -10.05 8.92
CA SER A 28 -10.01 -11.30 9.68
C SER A 28 -8.86 -11.45 10.67
N SER A 29 -7.62 -11.19 10.27
CA SER A 29 -6.45 -11.32 11.13
C SER A 29 -6.46 -10.38 12.35
N VAL A 30 -7.08 -9.21 12.22
CA VAL A 30 -7.22 -8.24 13.32
C VAL A 30 -8.39 -8.62 14.23
N VAL A 31 -9.52 -9.07 13.66
CA VAL A 31 -10.72 -9.44 14.43
C VAL A 31 -10.48 -10.71 15.25
N THR A 32 -9.78 -11.70 14.69
CA THR A 32 -9.44 -12.95 15.38
C THR A 32 -8.07 -12.87 16.07
N TYR A 33 -7.60 -11.67 16.39
CA TYR A 33 -6.34 -11.51 17.11
C TYR A 33 -6.51 -11.97 18.56
N GLU A 34 -5.91 -13.11 18.89
CA GLU A 34 -5.75 -13.59 20.26
C GLU A 34 -4.32 -13.28 20.75
N PRO A 35 -4.14 -12.94 22.04
CA PRO A 35 -2.81 -12.77 22.61
C PRO A 35 -2.02 -14.07 22.44
N LEU A 36 -0.73 -13.97 22.07
CA LEU A 36 0.08 -15.15 21.80
C LEU A 36 0.14 -16.05 23.05
N GLU A 37 -0.45 -17.23 22.97
CA GLU A 37 -0.36 -18.28 23.99
C GLU A 37 0.43 -19.45 23.42
N TYR A 38 1.50 -19.85 24.11
CA TYR A 38 2.23 -21.06 23.77
C TYR A 38 1.71 -22.20 24.63
N ILE A 39 0.79 -22.99 24.07
CA ILE A 39 0.23 -24.19 24.71
C ILE A 39 1.06 -25.39 24.26
N SER A 40 2.07 -25.76 25.06
CA SER A 40 2.82 -27.01 24.85
C SER A 40 2.36 -28.05 25.87
N SER A 41 2.39 -29.33 25.52
CA SER A 41 1.74 -30.48 26.19
C SER A 41 2.03 -30.67 27.70
N LYS A 42 2.89 -29.84 28.31
CA LYS A 42 3.17 -29.81 29.75
C LYS A 42 3.11 -28.42 30.40
N HIS A 43 3.02 -27.32 29.65
CA HIS A 43 3.05 -25.95 30.20
C HIS A 43 2.23 -24.99 29.32
N HIS A 44 1.36 -24.20 29.97
CA HIS A 44 0.64 -23.07 29.38
C HIS A 44 1.45 -21.80 29.66
N TYR A 45 2.07 -21.21 28.63
CA TYR A 45 2.81 -19.95 28.75
C TYR A 45 2.05 -18.83 28.04
N ILE A 46 1.50 -17.92 28.82
CA ILE A 46 0.86 -16.71 28.33
C ILE A 46 1.95 -15.68 28.09
N TYR A 47 2.09 -15.19 26.85
CA TYR A 47 3.08 -14.15 26.58
C TYR A 47 2.72 -12.88 27.38
N PRO A 48 3.71 -12.30 28.08
CA PRO A 48 3.48 -11.06 28.80
C PRO A 48 3.20 -9.91 27.83
N LEU A 49 2.43 -8.92 28.29
CA LEU A 49 1.96 -7.81 27.46
C LEU A 49 3.10 -7.09 26.70
N HIS A 50 4.26 -6.94 27.31
CA HIS A 50 5.42 -6.28 26.68
C HIS A 50 5.90 -7.00 25.42
N ALA A 51 5.83 -8.33 25.38
CA ALA A 51 6.23 -9.11 24.20
C ALA A 51 5.26 -8.91 23.04
N ASN A 52 3.96 -8.86 23.33
CA ASN A 52 2.93 -8.53 22.34
C ASN A 52 3.11 -7.11 21.79
N VAL A 53 3.39 -6.13 22.66
CA VAL A 53 3.67 -4.74 22.24
C VAL A 53 4.91 -4.67 21.32
N ILE A 54 5.99 -5.38 21.66
CA ILE A 54 7.19 -5.45 20.81
C ILE A 54 6.86 -6.08 19.45
N GLY A 55 6.06 -7.15 19.42
CA GLY A 55 5.61 -7.77 18.16
C GLY A 55 4.85 -6.78 17.27
N TRP A 56 3.90 -6.03 17.84
CA TRP A 56 3.18 -4.99 17.12
C TRP A 56 4.06 -3.83 16.68
N LEU A 57 5.06 -3.43 17.48
CA LEU A 57 6.02 -2.40 17.08
C LEU A 57 6.87 -2.84 15.89
N ILE A 58 7.33 -4.09 15.85
CA ILE A 58 8.10 -4.63 14.71
C ILE A 58 7.23 -4.68 13.45
N ALA A 59 6.00 -5.19 13.56
CA ALA A 59 5.05 -5.21 12.44
C ALA A 59 4.71 -3.79 11.97
N GLY A 60 4.44 -2.88 12.91
CA GLY A 60 4.12 -1.49 12.66
C GLY A 60 5.28 -0.71 12.03
N ALA A 61 6.52 -1.00 12.41
CA ALA A 61 7.70 -0.32 11.85
C ALA A 61 7.83 -0.54 10.33
N SER A 62 7.58 -1.77 9.85
CA SER A 62 7.58 -2.06 8.42
C SER A 62 6.43 -1.34 7.70
N MET A 63 5.23 -1.38 8.26
CA MET A 63 4.06 -0.71 7.69
C MET A 63 4.19 0.83 7.70
N ALA A 64 4.82 1.40 8.71
CA ALA A 64 5.05 2.83 8.87
C ALA A 64 6.10 3.40 7.90
N PHE A 65 6.96 2.55 7.33
CA PHE A 65 7.96 2.99 6.36
C PHE A 65 7.32 3.52 5.07
N ILE A 66 6.21 2.92 4.64
CA ILE A 66 5.47 3.33 3.43
C ILE A 66 4.97 4.79 3.55
N PRO A 67 4.18 5.17 4.58
CA PRO A 67 3.74 6.56 4.74
C PRO A 67 4.89 7.51 5.06
N ALA A 68 5.93 7.08 5.80
CA ALA A 68 7.09 7.92 6.07
C ALA A 68 7.80 8.34 4.77
N MET A 69 8.01 7.39 3.85
CA MET A 69 8.58 7.69 2.53
C MET A 69 7.65 8.54 1.67
N ALA A 70 6.34 8.32 1.74
CA ALA A 70 5.37 9.16 1.03
C ALA A 70 5.45 10.63 1.48
N ILE A 71 5.50 10.88 2.81
CA ILE A 71 5.65 12.22 3.37
C ILE A 71 7.00 12.83 2.96
N TYR A 72 8.09 12.06 3.05
CA TYR A 72 9.43 12.51 2.64
C TYR A 72 9.46 12.94 1.17
N GLN A 73 8.82 12.19 0.27
CA GLN A 73 8.74 12.58 -1.13
C GLN A 73 7.91 13.86 -1.33
N MET A 74 6.79 14.00 -0.61
CA MET A 74 5.96 15.22 -0.68
C MET A 74 6.68 16.48 -0.19
N THR A 75 7.61 16.37 0.76
CA THR A 75 8.44 17.51 1.20
C THR A 75 9.56 17.83 0.23
N LYS A 76 10.12 16.84 -0.48
CA LYS A 76 11.17 17.01 -1.47
C LYS A 76 10.72 17.77 -2.73
N TYR A 77 9.48 17.57 -3.18
CA TYR A 77 8.96 18.29 -4.36
C TYR A 77 8.49 19.71 -3.99
N GLU A 78 8.93 20.71 -4.74
CA GLU A 78 8.46 22.08 -4.63
C GLU A 78 7.18 22.30 -5.44
N GLY A 79 6.31 23.22 -4.98
CA GLY A 79 5.07 23.58 -5.65
C GLY A 79 3.81 23.43 -4.79
N THR A 80 2.66 23.48 -5.44
CA THR A 80 1.34 23.36 -4.79
C THR A 80 1.09 21.93 -4.31
N PHE A 81 0.25 21.72 -3.30
CA PHE A 81 -0.11 20.37 -2.83
C PHE A 81 -0.58 19.44 -3.96
N LYS A 82 -1.38 19.96 -4.90
CA LYS A 82 -1.84 19.20 -6.09
C LYS A 82 -0.68 18.81 -7.02
N GLU A 83 0.30 19.69 -7.23
CA GLU A 83 1.46 19.43 -8.08
C GLU A 83 2.39 18.40 -7.41
N LYS A 84 2.62 18.52 -6.10
CA LYS A 84 3.38 17.55 -5.31
C LYS A 84 2.74 16.16 -5.38
N LEU A 85 1.44 16.08 -5.13
CA LEU A 85 0.71 14.80 -5.20
C LEU A 85 0.77 14.21 -6.61
N ALA A 86 0.57 15.02 -7.65
CA ALA A 86 0.65 14.59 -9.04
C ALA A 86 2.02 14.00 -9.40
N LEU A 87 3.11 14.62 -8.95
CA LEU A 87 4.47 14.13 -9.15
C LEU A 87 4.70 12.83 -8.36
N CYS A 88 4.20 12.72 -7.12
CA CYS A 88 4.36 11.52 -6.30
C CYS A 88 3.63 10.28 -6.85
N ILE A 89 2.48 10.45 -7.50
CA ILE A 89 1.71 9.34 -8.09
C ILE A 89 2.10 9.02 -9.54
N SER A 90 2.93 9.87 -10.15
CA SER A 90 3.36 9.72 -11.54
C SER A 90 4.77 9.16 -11.61
N PRO A 91 5.06 8.34 -12.62
CA PRO A 91 6.41 7.82 -12.84
C PRO A 91 7.40 8.93 -13.26
N GLU A 92 8.68 8.76 -12.91
CA GLU A 92 9.72 9.80 -13.00
C GLU A 92 9.91 10.38 -14.42
N TRP A 93 9.90 9.53 -15.45
CA TRP A 93 9.99 9.95 -16.85
C TRP A 93 8.90 10.95 -17.31
N GLU A 94 7.76 11.02 -16.62
CA GLU A 94 6.67 11.94 -16.96
C GLU A 94 6.73 13.24 -16.15
N HIS A 95 7.66 13.35 -15.18
CA HIS A 95 7.78 14.53 -14.31
C HIS A 95 8.15 15.79 -15.09
N SER A 96 8.98 15.67 -16.14
CA SER A 96 9.35 16.78 -17.02
C SER A 96 8.14 17.31 -17.80
N GLU A 97 7.29 16.41 -18.31
CA GLU A 97 6.08 16.77 -19.05
C GLU A 97 5.02 17.39 -18.14
N ILE A 98 4.82 16.83 -16.95
CA ILE A 98 3.88 17.35 -15.94
C ILE A 98 4.33 18.75 -15.48
N ARG A 99 5.63 18.97 -15.26
CA ARG A 99 6.16 20.30 -14.90
C ARG A 99 5.96 21.33 -16.01
N ARG A 100 6.07 20.92 -17.27
CA ARG A 100 5.89 21.80 -18.45
C ARG A 100 4.42 22.12 -18.74
N THR A 101 3.57 21.11 -18.75
CA THR A 101 2.16 21.23 -19.19
C THR A 101 1.18 21.46 -18.04
N LYS A 102 1.59 21.20 -16.80
CA LYS A 102 0.73 21.16 -15.60
C LYS A 102 -0.48 20.23 -15.72
N PHE A 103 -0.51 19.38 -16.73
CA PHE A 103 -1.58 18.45 -16.99
C PHE A 103 -1.23 17.07 -16.43
N VAL A 104 -2.17 16.44 -15.73
CA VAL A 104 -1.96 15.17 -15.04
C VAL A 104 -3.03 14.19 -15.47
N LYS A 105 -2.68 13.28 -16.39
CA LYS A 105 -3.58 12.26 -16.94
C LYS A 105 -4.25 11.40 -15.86
N ARG A 106 -3.60 11.18 -14.71
CA ARG A 106 -4.12 10.35 -13.61
C ARG A 106 -5.33 10.95 -12.90
N PHE A 107 -5.53 12.27 -12.97
CA PHE A 107 -6.71 12.90 -12.39
C PHE A 107 -7.96 12.74 -13.28
N GLU A 108 -7.80 12.28 -14.52
CA GLU A 108 -8.91 12.06 -15.43
C GLU A 108 -9.50 10.65 -15.26
N THR A 109 -10.82 10.56 -15.08
CA THR A 109 -11.54 9.30 -14.89
C THR A 109 -11.55 8.42 -16.15
N SER A 110 -11.34 9.02 -17.32
CA SER A 110 -11.19 8.31 -18.61
C SER A 110 -10.00 7.36 -18.62
N HIS A 111 -8.91 7.73 -17.93
CA HIS A 111 -7.71 6.89 -17.83
C HIS A 111 -7.99 5.58 -17.06
N TRP A 112 -8.83 5.66 -16.01
CA TRP A 112 -9.14 4.54 -15.14
C TRP A 112 -10.18 3.57 -15.72
N THR A 113 -10.94 4.03 -16.71
CA THR A 113 -12.07 3.30 -17.35
C THR A 113 -11.71 2.74 -18.72
N ALA A 114 -10.55 3.07 -19.27
CA ALA A 114 -10.01 2.45 -20.48
C ALA A 114 -9.62 0.98 -20.19
N PHE A 115 -10.59 0.07 -20.31
CA PHE A 115 -10.40 -1.38 -20.18
C PHE A 115 -9.76 -2.00 -21.42
#